data_AF-A0A1M6TL40-F1
#
_entry.id   AF-A0A1M6TL40-F1
#
_cell.length_a   1.000
_cell.length_b   1.000
_cell.length_c   1.000
_cell.angle_alpha   90.00
_cell.angle_beta   90.00
_cell.angle_gamma   90.00
#
_symmetry.space_group_name_H-M   'P 1'
#
loop_
_entity.id
_entity.type
_entity.pdbx_description
1 polymer ?
#
loop_
_entity_poly.entity_id
_entity_poly.type
_entity_poly.pdbx_seq_one_letter_code
_entity_poly.pdbx_strand_id
1 'polypeptide(L)'
;MSGQNSGINREGITLGYDFSIFLLDLYRKFKKITTIMRGKVILMKIITNNPLIRQELKDKFTIEYINCDYMGILIKCRDYIHKNYKLLTHPLSGSVKPNETPYKSIALGEGDSLDVEALMLIEKSIDTANKFNNNFKTPNWNEKILKDFQIIDYDLLNNAIQNVNFVR
;
A
#
# COMPACT_ATOMS: atom_id res chain seq x y z
N MET A 1 -10.43 66.00 -57.59
CA MET A 1 -9.87 64.65 -57.76
C MET A 1 -9.12 64.27 -56.49
N SER A 2 -9.13 62.97 -56.18
CA SER A 2 -8.68 62.24 -54.98
C SER A 2 -9.51 62.39 -53.71
N GLY A 3 -10.39 61.41 -53.46
CA GLY A 3 -10.86 61.10 -52.11
C GLY A 3 -12.00 60.09 -52.01
N GLN A 4 -11.68 58.94 -51.39
CA GLN A 4 -12.49 58.08 -50.51
C GLN A 4 -13.24 56.85 -51.04
N ASN A 5 -12.91 55.72 -50.37
CA ASN A 5 -13.72 54.55 -49.96
C ASN A 5 -14.41 53.71 -51.06
N SER A 6 -14.50 52.38 -50.99
CA SER A 6 -14.61 51.49 -49.83
C SER A 6 -14.40 50.02 -50.23
N GLY A 7 -13.88 49.22 -49.31
CA GLY A 7 -14.44 47.90 -49.02
C GLY A 7 -13.90 46.71 -49.82
N ILE A 8 -12.81 46.12 -49.33
CA ILE A 8 -12.63 44.67 -49.43
C ILE A 8 -12.64 44.12 -48.01
N ASN A 9 -13.79 43.56 -47.63
CA ASN A 9 -13.93 42.68 -46.48
C ASN A 9 -13.02 41.47 -46.65
N ARG A 10 -12.16 41.21 -45.65
CA ARG A 10 -11.75 39.85 -45.31
C ARG A 10 -11.87 39.71 -43.80
N GLU A 11 -12.98 39.12 -43.38
CA GLU A 11 -13.20 38.69 -42.01
C GLU A 11 -12.15 37.63 -41.64
N GLY A 12 -11.16 38.03 -40.85
CA GLY A 12 -10.33 37.11 -40.08
C GLY A 12 -11.01 36.87 -38.75
N ILE A 13 -11.70 35.73 -38.61
CA ILE A 13 -12.22 35.27 -37.32
C ILE A 13 -11.00 34.83 -36.47
N THR A 14 -10.57 35.66 -35.53
CA THR A 14 -9.64 35.23 -34.48
C THR A 14 -10.43 34.43 -33.43
N LEU A 15 -10.27 33.11 -33.43
CA LEU A 15 -10.72 32.23 -32.35
C LEU A 15 -9.95 32.57 -31.07
N GLY A 16 -10.51 33.47 -30.26
CA GLY A 16 -9.99 33.90 -28.96
C GLY A 16 -10.24 32.85 -27.87
N TYR A 17 -9.66 31.67 -28.01
CA TYR A 17 -9.54 30.74 -26.89
C TYR A 17 -8.16 30.93 -26.26
N ASP A 18 -8.13 31.55 -25.08
CA ASP A 18 -6.94 31.62 -24.27
C ASP A 18 -6.50 30.18 -23.91
N PHE A 19 -5.35 29.78 -24.44
CA PHE A 19 -4.77 28.45 -24.23
C PHE A 19 -4.57 28.15 -22.74
N SER A 20 -4.35 29.17 -21.92
CA SER A 20 -4.28 29.04 -20.45
C SER A 20 -5.62 28.60 -19.86
N ILE A 21 -6.74 29.16 -20.33
CA ILE A 21 -8.08 28.78 -19.89
C ILE A 21 -8.39 27.34 -20.32
N PHE A 22 -8.01 26.95 -21.54
CA PHE A 22 -8.16 25.58 -22.01
C PHE A 22 -7.37 24.57 -21.17
N LEU A 23 -6.10 24.87 -20.87
CA LEU A 23 -5.26 24.03 -20.01
C LEU A 23 -5.80 23.94 -18.58
N LEU A 24 -6.31 25.04 -18.03
CA LEU A 24 -6.89 25.07 -16.69
C LEU A 24 -8.21 24.26 -16.62
N ASP A 25 -9.05 24.34 -17.66
CA ASP A 25 -10.28 23.56 -17.75
C ASP A 25 -9.99 22.07 -17.96
N LEU A 26 -8.97 21.74 -18.77
CA LEU A 26 -8.47 20.39 -18.97
C LEU A 26 -7.93 19.81 -17.64
N TYR A 27 -7.10 20.57 -16.92
CA TYR A 27 -6.59 20.16 -15.60
C TYR A 27 -7.72 19.95 -14.58
N ARG A 28 -8.73 20.83 -14.55
CA ARG A 28 -9.91 20.67 -13.68
C ARG A 28 -10.73 19.43 -14.05
N LYS A 29 -10.92 19.15 -15.35
CA LYS A 29 -11.56 17.91 -15.82
C LYS A 29 -10.75 16.68 -15.42
N PHE A 30 -9.44 16.68 -15.59
CA PHE A 30 -8.57 15.59 -15.12
C PHE A 30 -8.61 15.42 -13.60
N LYS A 31 -8.60 16.50 -12.81
CA LYS A 31 -8.72 16.45 -11.34
C LYS A 31 -10.10 15.92 -10.90
N LYS A 32 -11.15 16.29 -11.62
CA LYS A 32 -12.52 15.80 -11.38
C LYS A 32 -12.65 14.33 -11.75
N ILE A 33 -12.07 13.89 -12.87
CA ILE A 33 -12.00 12.48 -13.28
C ILE A 33 -11.21 11.66 -12.25
N THR A 34 -10.05 12.13 -11.80
CA THR A 34 -9.27 11.44 -10.74
C THR A 34 -10.00 11.43 -9.38
N THR A 35 -10.91 12.38 -9.13
CA THR A 35 -11.77 12.39 -7.94
C THR A 35 -12.99 11.48 -8.09
N ILE A 36 -13.58 11.39 -9.29
CA ILE A 36 -14.74 10.52 -9.59
C ILE A 36 -14.32 9.03 -9.66
N MET A 37 -13.11 8.75 -10.14
CA MET A 37 -12.50 7.40 -10.10
C MET A 37 -12.05 6.99 -8.68
N ARG A 38 -12.19 7.89 -7.71
CA ARG A 38 -11.78 7.72 -6.31
C ARG A 38 -12.93 7.13 -5.50
N GLY A 39 -13.46 5.98 -5.93
CA GLY A 39 -13.87 4.98 -4.94
C GLY A 39 -12.69 4.84 -3.97
N LYS A 40 -12.93 4.89 -2.66
CA LYS A 40 -11.89 5.11 -1.64
C LYS A 40 -10.66 4.20 -1.90
N VAL A 41 -9.64 4.76 -2.54
CA VAL A 41 -8.42 4.01 -2.89
C VAL A 41 -7.68 3.82 -1.58
N ILE A 42 -7.79 2.63 -1.00
CA ILE A 42 -7.03 2.27 0.20
C ILE A 42 -5.57 2.16 -0.23
N LEU A 43 -4.73 3.09 0.24
CA LEU A 43 -3.29 2.99 0.07
C LEU A 43 -2.79 1.82 0.91
N MET A 44 -2.34 0.76 0.24
CA MET A 44 -1.80 -0.43 0.89
C MET A 44 -0.33 -0.20 1.27
N LYS A 45 -0.02 -0.39 2.56
CA LYS A 45 1.33 -0.40 3.11
C LYS A 45 1.70 -1.81 3.54
N ILE A 46 2.88 -2.29 3.18
CA ILE A 46 3.39 -3.59 3.61
C ILE A 46 4.52 -3.36 4.61
N ILE A 47 4.38 -3.91 5.81
CA ILE A 47 5.43 -3.96 6.83
C ILE A 47 6.12 -5.32 6.71
N THR A 48 7.44 -5.34 6.53
CA THR A 48 8.17 -6.59 6.26
C THR A 48 9.61 -6.53 6.75
N ASN A 49 10.14 -7.67 7.21
CA ASN A 49 11.58 -7.89 7.37
C ASN A 49 12.17 -8.81 6.28
N ASN A 50 11.35 -9.22 5.31
CA ASN A 50 11.72 -10.13 4.25
C ASN A 50 12.33 -9.35 3.07
N PRO A 51 13.63 -9.54 2.77
CA PRO A 51 14.29 -8.79 1.70
C PRO A 51 13.72 -9.10 0.30
N LEU A 52 13.20 -10.31 0.08
CA LEU A 52 12.58 -10.70 -1.19
C LEU A 52 11.35 -9.85 -1.48
N ILE A 53 10.46 -9.68 -0.49
CA ILE A 53 9.25 -8.85 -0.63
C ILE A 53 9.62 -7.39 -0.91
N ARG A 54 10.62 -6.85 -0.22
CA ARG A 54 11.12 -5.50 -0.50
C ARG A 54 11.60 -5.37 -1.95
N GLN A 55 12.29 -6.37 -2.47
CA GLN A 55 12.82 -6.33 -3.83
C GLN A 55 11.72 -6.44 -4.89
N GLU A 56 10.79 -7.39 -4.73
CA GLU A 56 9.79 -7.75 -5.74
C GLU A 56 8.56 -6.83 -5.75
N LEU A 57 8.21 -6.23 -4.61
CA LEU A 57 6.96 -5.48 -4.44
C LEU A 57 7.13 -3.95 -4.29
N LYS A 58 8.35 -3.44 -4.20
CA LYS A 58 8.64 -1.99 -4.02
C LYS A 58 8.01 -1.08 -5.08
N ASP A 59 7.85 -1.56 -6.31
CA ASP A 59 7.34 -0.75 -7.42
C ASP A 59 5.81 -0.79 -7.51
N LYS A 60 5.16 -1.69 -6.74
CA LYS A 60 3.71 -1.90 -6.74
C LYS A 60 3.03 -1.38 -5.47
N PHE A 61 3.73 -1.41 -4.34
CA PHE A 61 3.17 -1.11 -3.03
C PHE A 61 4.11 -0.23 -2.21
N THR A 62 3.55 0.46 -1.22
CA THR A 62 4.39 1.18 -0.25
C THR A 62 4.98 0.18 0.73
N ILE A 63 6.28 -0.11 0.61
CA ILE A 63 6.98 -1.05 1.49
C ILE A 63 7.71 -0.31 2.61
N GLU A 64 7.45 -0.70 3.86
CA GLU A 64 8.31 -0.38 5.00
C GLU A 64 9.10 -1.62 5.39
N TYR A 65 10.35 -1.66 4.94
CA TYR A 65 11.29 -2.71 5.31
C TYR A 65 11.97 -2.39 6.64
N ILE A 66 11.94 -3.33 7.57
CA ILE A 66 12.53 -3.18 8.91
C ILE A 66 13.42 -4.38 9.17
N ASN A 67 14.69 -4.14 9.49
CA ASN A 67 15.60 -5.20 9.90
C ASN A 67 15.35 -5.56 11.38
N CYS A 68 14.33 -6.37 11.62
CA CYS A 68 13.94 -6.86 12.94
C CYS A 68 13.52 -8.34 12.89
N ASP A 69 13.21 -8.91 14.04
CA ASP A 69 12.64 -10.25 14.13
C ASP A 69 11.13 -10.25 13.82
N TYR A 70 10.53 -11.44 13.85
CA TYR A 70 9.09 -11.64 13.66
C TYR A 70 8.26 -10.77 14.61
N MET A 71 8.69 -10.66 15.88
CA MET A 71 7.98 -9.89 16.89
C MET A 71 8.00 -8.38 16.60
N GLY A 72 9.13 -7.85 16.14
CA GLY A 72 9.26 -6.46 15.73
C GLY A 72 8.25 -6.06 14.64
N ILE A 73 7.98 -6.96 13.70
CA ILE A 73 6.96 -6.73 12.66
C ILE A 73 5.55 -6.63 13.27
N LEU A 74 5.20 -7.52 14.20
CA LEU A 74 3.90 -7.47 14.87
C LEU A 74 3.71 -6.19 15.70
N ILE A 75 4.73 -5.82 16.48
CA ILE A 75 4.73 -4.59 17.29
C ILE A 75 4.55 -3.37 16.39
N LYS A 76 5.28 -3.31 15.27
CA LYS A 76 5.14 -2.20 14.33
C LYS A 76 3.74 -2.11 13.73
N CYS A 77 3.13 -3.25 13.39
CA CYS A 77 1.76 -3.27 12.89
C CYS A 77 0.76 -2.74 13.92
N ARG A 78 0.91 -3.11 15.20
CA ARG A 78 0.10 -2.54 16.29
C ARG A 78 0.24 -1.01 16.38
N ASP A 79 1.46 -0.49 16.31
CA ASP A 79 1.70 0.95 16.37
C ASP A 79 1.02 1.69 15.20
N TYR A 80 0.90 1.06 14.03
CA TYR A 80 0.12 1.58 12.92
C TYR A 80 -1.38 1.49 13.14
N ILE A 81 -1.88 0.41 13.76
CA ILE A 81 -3.30 0.26 14.08
C ILE A 81 -3.76 1.37 15.05
N HIS A 82 -2.91 1.75 16.02
CA HIS A 82 -3.16 2.94 16.86
C HIS A 82 -3.22 4.26 16.10
N LYS A 83 -2.71 4.29 14.85
CA LYS A 83 -2.79 5.43 13.92
C LYS A 83 -3.92 5.24 12.89
N ASN A 84 -4.97 4.50 13.26
CA ASN A 84 -6.15 4.20 12.44
C ASN A 84 -5.90 3.32 11.20
N TYR A 85 -4.76 2.61 11.11
CA TYR A 85 -4.59 1.59 10.08
C TYR A 85 -5.39 0.33 10.42
N LYS A 86 -5.79 -0.39 9.37
CA LYS A 86 -6.48 -1.69 9.43
C LYS A 86 -5.57 -2.80 8.95
N LEU A 87 -5.74 -3.99 9.49
CA LEU A 87 -5.10 -5.21 8.98
C LEU A 87 -5.80 -5.65 7.69
N LEU A 88 -5.05 -5.74 6.59
CA LEU A 88 -5.55 -6.32 5.33
C LEU A 88 -5.21 -7.80 5.22
N THR A 89 -4.21 -8.27 5.96
CA THR A 89 -3.79 -9.67 6.02
C THR A 89 -3.68 -10.14 7.46
N HIS A 90 -3.99 -11.41 7.71
CA HIS A 90 -3.91 -11.98 9.05
C HIS A 90 -2.46 -12.00 9.58
N PRO A 91 -2.17 -11.55 10.81
CA PRO A 91 -0.79 -11.49 11.33
C PRO A 91 -0.13 -12.86 11.48
N LEU A 92 -0.90 -13.87 11.89
CA LEU A 92 -0.48 -15.27 11.97
C LEU A 92 -0.97 -16.04 10.74
N SER A 93 -0.37 -15.77 9.58
CA SER A 93 -0.72 -16.40 8.30
C SER A 93 0.10 -17.67 8.07
N GLY A 94 -0.53 -18.73 7.57
CA GLY A 94 0.14 -19.98 7.20
C GLY A 94 0.32 -20.96 8.38
N SER A 95 0.92 -22.11 8.10
CA SER A 95 1.16 -23.18 9.08
C SER A 95 2.53 -23.08 9.78
N VAL A 96 3.43 -22.24 9.29
CA VAL A 96 4.77 -22.03 9.88
C VAL A 96 4.62 -21.21 11.16
N LYS A 97 5.17 -21.73 12.26
CA LYS A 97 5.04 -21.09 13.57
C LYS A 97 5.94 -19.85 13.68
N PRO A 98 5.60 -18.86 14.52
CA PRO A 98 6.41 -17.66 14.74
C PRO A 98 7.86 -17.93 15.18
N ASN A 99 8.09 -19.05 15.87
CA ASN A 99 9.42 -19.47 16.31
C ASN A 99 10.12 -20.43 15.32
N GLU A 100 9.56 -20.66 14.14
CA GLU A 100 10.18 -21.49 13.09
C GLU A 100 10.76 -20.63 11.98
N THR A 101 10.10 -19.52 11.63
CA THR A 101 10.56 -18.58 10.58
C THR A 101 11.10 -17.28 11.18
N PRO A 102 12.18 -16.71 10.62
CA PRO A 102 12.61 -15.36 10.97
C PRO A 102 11.80 -14.28 10.21
N TYR A 103 11.10 -14.64 9.13
CA TYR A 103 10.45 -13.67 8.25
C TYR A 103 8.94 -13.56 8.48
N LYS A 104 8.44 -12.32 8.45
CA LYS A 104 7.02 -12.00 8.47
C LYS A 104 6.73 -10.73 7.69
N SER A 105 5.63 -10.76 6.95
CA SER A 105 5.10 -9.59 6.26
C SER A 105 3.59 -9.43 6.43
N ILE A 106 3.14 -8.20 6.65
CA ILE A 106 1.72 -7.87 6.89
C ILE A 106 1.36 -6.66 6.04
N ALA A 107 0.24 -6.75 5.31
CA ALA A 107 -0.34 -5.61 4.61
C ALA A 107 -1.34 -4.88 5.51
N LEU A 108 -1.26 -3.55 5.47
CA LEU A 108 -2.09 -2.61 6.21
C LEU A 108 -2.75 -1.64 5.23
N GLY A 109 -3.93 -1.16 5.60
CA GLY A 109 -4.67 -0.13 4.86
C GLY A 109 -5.02 1.03 5.76
N GLU A 110 -5.01 2.25 5.23
CA GLU A 110 -5.45 3.43 5.99
C GLU A 110 -6.95 3.37 6.30
N GLY A 111 -7.30 3.73 7.53
CA GLY A 111 -8.68 3.86 8.02
C GLY A 111 -8.93 5.22 8.66
N ASP A 112 -10.21 5.54 8.86
CA ASP A 112 -10.62 6.85 9.39
C ASP A 112 -10.69 6.88 10.91
N SER A 113 -10.74 5.70 11.55
CA SER A 113 -10.88 5.52 12.99
C SER A 113 -10.14 4.27 13.45
N LEU A 114 -9.92 4.16 14.76
CA LEU A 114 -9.34 2.98 15.37
C LEU A 114 -10.18 1.74 15.04
N ASP A 115 -9.53 0.72 14.50
CA ASP A 115 -10.12 -0.58 14.26
C ASP A 115 -9.86 -1.48 15.48
N VAL A 116 -10.86 -1.55 16.37
CA VAL A 116 -10.76 -2.30 17.63
C VAL A 116 -10.59 -3.79 17.38
N GLU A 117 -11.19 -4.34 16.33
CA GLU A 117 -11.04 -5.74 15.95
C GLU A 117 -9.61 -6.04 15.48
N ALA A 118 -9.05 -5.17 14.63
CA ALA A 118 -7.66 -5.27 14.22
C ALA A 118 -6.70 -5.16 15.42
N LEU A 119 -6.99 -4.27 16.38
CA LEU A 119 -6.20 -4.11 17.59
C LEU A 119 -6.23 -5.38 18.46
N MET A 120 -7.41 -5.94 18.72
CA MET A 120 -7.52 -7.19 19.47
C MET A 120 -6.80 -8.35 18.76
N LEU A 121 -6.90 -8.40 17.43
CA LEU A 121 -6.26 -9.44 16.63
C LEU A 121 -4.73 -9.35 16.68
N ILE A 122 -4.15 -8.16 16.54
CA ILE A 122 -2.70 -8.00 16.59
C ILE A 122 -2.15 -8.30 17.98
N GLU A 123 -2.84 -7.89 19.05
CA GLU A 123 -2.42 -8.18 20.44
C GLU A 123 -2.45 -9.68 20.72
N LYS A 124 -3.53 -10.37 20.35
CA LYS A 124 -3.60 -11.83 20.45
C LYS A 124 -2.49 -12.53 19.66
N SER A 125 -2.12 -11.97 18.51
CA SER A 125 -1.05 -12.50 17.66
C SER A 125 0.32 -12.32 18.31
N ILE A 126 0.57 -11.16 18.93
CA ILE A 126 1.77 -10.86 19.72
C ILE A 126 1.89 -11.85 20.89
N ASP A 127 0.81 -12.02 21.67
CA ASP A 127 0.78 -12.96 22.79
C ASP A 127 1.08 -14.39 22.35
N THR A 128 0.51 -14.81 21.23
CA THR A 128 0.72 -16.15 20.67
C THR A 128 2.18 -16.33 20.22
N ALA A 129 2.74 -15.36 19.50
CA ALA A 129 4.13 -15.38 19.07
C ALA A 129 5.10 -15.38 20.27
N ASN A 130 4.79 -14.62 21.33
CA ASN A 130 5.55 -14.59 22.57
C ASN A 130 5.59 -15.97 23.23
N LYS A 131 4.44 -16.67 23.32
CA LYS A 131 4.38 -18.04 23.86
C LYS A 131 5.27 -19.00 23.08
N PHE A 132 5.24 -18.94 21.74
CA PHE A 132 6.12 -19.75 20.90
C PHE A 132 7.61 -19.45 21.15
N ASN A 133 7.97 -18.16 21.17
CA ASN A 133 9.36 -17.71 21.39
C ASN A 133 9.90 -17.96 22.80
N ASN A 134 9.01 -18.11 23.79
CA ASN A 134 9.38 -18.48 25.16
C ASN A 134 9.59 -19.99 25.31
N ASN A 135 8.85 -20.80 24.54
CA ASN A 135 9.03 -22.26 24.54
C ASN A 135 10.31 -22.66 23.81
N PHE A 136 10.51 -22.15 22.59
CA PHE A 136 11.71 -22.39 21.78
C PHE A 136 12.05 -21.15 20.97
N LYS A 137 13.33 -20.78 20.94
CA LYS A 137 13.80 -19.68 20.09
C LYS A 137 13.85 -20.12 18.63
N THR A 138 13.71 -19.15 17.73
CA THR A 138 13.91 -19.38 16.29
C THR A 138 15.30 -19.94 16.04
N PRO A 139 15.43 -21.10 15.37
CA PRO A 139 16.74 -21.66 15.07
C PRO A 139 17.58 -20.74 14.17
N ASN A 140 18.90 -20.87 14.27
CA ASN A 140 19.79 -20.26 13.30
C ASN A 140 19.83 -21.13 12.03
N TRP A 141 19.04 -20.74 11.03
CA TRP A 141 18.93 -21.45 9.77
C TRP A 141 20.08 -21.15 8.82
N ASN A 142 20.46 -22.12 8.00
CA ASN A 142 21.39 -21.89 6.91
C ASN A 142 20.74 -21.05 5.79
N GLU A 143 21.55 -20.48 4.91
CA GLU A 143 21.08 -19.59 3.84
C GLU A 143 20.05 -20.21 2.90
N LYS A 144 20.14 -21.52 2.63
CA LYS A 144 19.18 -22.22 1.78
C LYS A 144 17.80 -22.22 2.42
N ILE A 145 17.72 -22.60 3.69
CA ILE A 145 16.45 -22.62 4.45
C ILE A 145 15.91 -21.20 4.65
N LEU A 146 16.78 -20.21 4.86
CA LEU A 146 16.35 -18.81 4.91
C LEU A 146 15.67 -18.38 3.61
N LYS A 147 16.23 -18.72 2.45
CA LYS A 147 15.61 -18.42 1.15
C LYS A 147 14.25 -19.11 1.00
N ASP A 148 14.12 -20.36 1.46
CA ASP A 148 12.83 -21.07 1.44
C ASP A 148 11.79 -20.33 2.30
N PHE A 149 12.15 -19.87 3.51
CA PHE A 149 11.24 -19.06 4.33
C PHE A 149 10.89 -17.70 3.71
N GLN A 150 11.80 -17.07 2.96
CA GLN A 150 11.50 -15.84 2.24
C GLN A 150 10.41 -16.07 1.18
N ILE A 151 10.50 -17.17 0.44
CA ILE A 151 9.51 -17.55 -0.58
C ILE A 151 8.17 -17.87 0.07
N ILE A 152 8.16 -18.63 1.18
CA ILE A 152 6.92 -18.96 1.89
C ILE A 152 6.17 -17.70 2.35
N ASP A 153 6.85 -16.75 3.00
CA ASP A 153 6.20 -15.51 3.44
C ASP A 153 5.78 -14.62 2.26
N TYR A 154 6.55 -14.60 1.17
CA TYR A 154 6.17 -13.93 -0.07
C TYR A 154 4.87 -14.50 -0.66
N ASP A 155 4.77 -15.82 -0.80
CA ASP A 155 3.59 -16.48 -1.37
C ASP A 155 2.36 -16.28 -0.49
N LEU A 156 2.51 -16.42 0.83
CA LEU A 156 1.43 -16.16 1.78
C LEU A 156 0.91 -14.73 1.68
N LEU A 157 1.82 -13.74 1.64
CA LEU A 157 1.44 -12.35 1.48
C LEU A 157 0.78 -12.10 0.12
N ASN A 158 1.41 -12.55 -0.96
CA ASN A 158 0.96 -12.31 -2.34
C ASN A 158 -0.43 -12.91 -2.60
N ASN A 159 -0.69 -14.11 -2.08
CA ASN A 159 -2.01 -14.72 -2.16
C ASN A 159 -3.03 -13.95 -1.32
N ALA A 160 -2.66 -13.48 -0.13
CA ALA A 160 -3.57 -12.74 0.73
C ALA A 160 -3.95 -11.39 0.11
N ILE A 161 -2.99 -10.61 -0.41
CA ILE A 161 -3.25 -9.29 -1.01
C ILE A 161 -4.13 -9.37 -2.27
N GLN A 162 -4.05 -10.46 -3.04
CA GLN A 162 -4.92 -10.67 -4.21
C GLN A 162 -6.39 -10.90 -3.82
N ASN A 163 -6.63 -11.41 -2.62
CA ASN A 163 -7.96 -11.69 -2.08
C ASN A 163 -8.51 -10.52 -1.22
N VAL A 164 -7.74 -9.45 -1.04
CA VAL A 164 -8.24 -8.25 -0.38
C VAL A 164 -9.26 -7.58 -1.31
N ASN A 165 -10.54 -7.77 -1.02
CA ASN A 165 -11.62 -7.08 -1.69
C ASN A 165 -11.61 -5.60 -1.26
N PHE A 166 -11.02 -4.73 -2.08
CA PHE A 166 -11.33 -3.31 -2.01
C PHE A 166 -12.81 -3.18 -2.37
N VAL A 167 -13.64 -2.78 -1.41
CA VAL A 167 -15.06 -2.51 -1.63
C VAL A 167 -15.17 -1.61 -2.87
N ARG A 168 -15.73 -2.17 -3.95
CA ARG A 168 -16.04 -1.47 -5.20
C ARG A 168 -17.15 -0.47 -4.98
#